data_AF-K2EZV8-F1
#
_entry.id   AF-K2EZV8-F1
#
_cell.length_a   1.000
_cell.length_b   1.000
_cell.length_c   1.000
_cell.angle_alpha   90.00
_cell.angle_beta   90.00
_cell.angle_gamma   90.00
#
_symmetry.space_group_name_H-M   'P 1'
#
loop_
_entity.id
_entity.type
_entity.pdbx_description
1 polymer ?
#
loop_
_entity_poly.entity_id
_entity_poly.type
_entity_poly.pdbx_seq_one_letter_code
_entity_poly.pdbx_strand_id
1 'polypeptide(L)'
;DAAVEYANDRKAFGVEIVQHQAVAFRLADMATQIEAARQLVLHAATLKDAGLACLKEASMAKLFASTIAERVCSDAIQIHGGYGYVSDFPVERIYRDVRVSQIYEGASDIQRLVIAREVCQR
;
A
#
# COMPACT_ATOMS: atom_id res chain seq x y z
N ASP A 1 7.44 -4.51 6.76
CA ASP A 1 8.20 -5.28 7.75
C ASP A 1 8.95 -6.44 7.13
N ALA A 2 8.28 -7.50 6.63
CA ALA A 2 8.95 -8.66 6.01
C ALA A 2 10.02 -8.29 4.96
N ALA A 3 9.75 -7.30 4.10
CA ALA A 3 10.73 -6.83 3.10
C ALA A 3 11.97 -6.16 3.72
N VAL A 4 11.79 -5.43 4.83
CA VAL A 4 12.91 -4.78 5.53
C VAL A 4 13.77 -5.84 6.21
N GLU A 5 13.15 -6.79 6.91
CA GLU A 5 13.84 -7.91 7.56
C GLU A 5 14.67 -8.70 6.55
N TYR A 6 14.04 -9.18 5.47
CA TYR A 6 14.73 -9.91 4.41
C TYR A 6 15.86 -9.09 3.77
N ALA A 7 15.67 -7.77 3.59
CA ALA A 7 16.69 -6.92 3.01
C ALA A 7 17.94 -6.74 3.88
N ASN A 8 17.78 -6.78 5.21
CA ASN A 8 18.90 -6.74 6.15
C ASN A 8 19.60 -8.10 6.28
N ASP A 9 18.88 -9.21 6.15
CA ASP A 9 19.47 -10.55 6.29
C ASP A 9 20.13 -11.06 5.00
N ARG A 10 19.51 -10.81 3.85
CA ARG A 10 19.96 -11.35 2.57
C ARG A 10 21.22 -10.62 2.10
N LYS A 11 22.27 -11.38 1.75
CA LYS A 11 23.48 -10.85 1.13
C LYS A 11 23.55 -11.18 -0.36
N ALA A 12 23.98 -10.20 -1.16
CA ALA A 12 24.32 -10.36 -2.57
C ALA A 12 25.44 -9.38 -2.93
N PHE A 13 26.39 -9.83 -3.77
CA PHE A 13 27.55 -9.03 -4.17
C PHE A 13 28.38 -8.53 -2.97
N GLY A 14 28.50 -9.37 -1.93
CA GLY A 14 29.36 -9.12 -0.76
C GLY A 14 28.75 -8.27 0.36
N VAL A 15 27.55 -7.71 0.17
CA VAL A 15 26.85 -6.87 1.17
C VAL A 15 25.40 -7.28 1.34
N GLU A 16 24.77 -6.83 2.42
CA GLU A 16 23.33 -6.98 2.63
C GLU A 16 22.57 -6.20 1.56
N ILE A 17 21.45 -6.74 1.07
CA ILE A 17 20.80 -6.14 -0.09
C ILE A 17 20.20 -4.77 0.21
N VAL A 18 19.91 -4.45 1.47
CA VAL A 18 19.52 -3.10 1.91
C VAL A 18 20.57 -2.04 1.58
N GLN A 19 21.85 -2.42 1.48
CA GLN A 19 22.95 -1.49 1.14
C GLN A 19 23.00 -1.16 -0.36
N HIS A 20 22.28 -1.91 -1.21
CA HIS A 20 22.11 -1.56 -2.61
C HIS A 20 21.11 -0.41 -2.73
N GLN A 21 21.54 0.71 -3.30
CA GLN A 21 20.74 1.94 -3.40
C GLN A 21 19.31 1.70 -3.94
N ALA A 22 19.17 0.84 -4.96
CA ALA A 22 17.86 0.52 -5.55
C ALA A 22 16.89 -0.16 -4.56
N VAL A 23 17.39 -0.98 -3.63
CA VAL A 23 16.58 -1.62 -2.58
C VAL A 23 16.22 -0.60 -1.51
N ALA A 24 17.18 0.20 -1.07
CA ALA A 24 16.95 1.27 -0.09
C ALA A 24 15.92 2.29 -0.58
N PHE A 25 16.01 2.72 -1.84
CA PHE A 25 15.04 3.65 -2.45
C PHE A 25 13.65 3.04 -2.52
N ARG A 26 13.53 1.77 -2.91
CA ARG A 26 12.23 1.08 -2.92
C ARG A 26 11.62 1.02 -1.52
N LEU A 27 12.41 0.71 -0.49
CA LEU A 27 11.94 0.71 0.90
C LEU A 27 11.48 2.11 1.36
N ALA A 28 12.22 3.16 0.97
CA ALA A 28 11.85 4.54 1.26
C ALA A 28 10.53 4.95 0.58
N ASP A 29 10.35 4.57 -0.69
CA ASP A 29 9.11 4.81 -1.43
C ASP A 29 7.92 4.08 -0.80
N MET A 30 8.10 2.81 -0.44
CA MET A 30 7.08 2.01 0.25
C MET A 30 6.67 2.67 1.57
N ALA A 31 7.63 3.08 2.40
CA ALA A 31 7.36 3.73 3.68
C ALA A 31 6.57 5.04 3.50
N THR A 32 6.98 5.86 2.52
CA THR A 32 6.33 7.14 2.20
C THR A 32 4.89 6.92 1.74
N GLN A 33 4.65 5.95 0.87
CA GLN A 33 3.31 5.65 0.37
C GLN A 33 2.39 5.11 1.47
N ILE A 34 2.90 4.25 2.35
CA ILE A 34 2.15 3.75 3.51
C ILE A 34 1.75 4.90 4.44
N GLU A 35 2.67 5.81 4.73
CA GLU A 35 2.38 6.96 5.58
C GLU A 35 1.33 7.88 4.95
N ALA A 36 1.46 8.19 3.66
CA ALA A 36 0.48 8.98 2.94
C ALA A 36 -0.92 8.34 2.97
N ALA A 37 -1.00 7.01 2.77
CA ALA A 37 -2.26 6.27 2.84
C ALA A 37 -2.86 6.30 4.25
N ARG A 38 -2.04 6.13 5.29
CA ARG A 38 -2.44 6.21 6.69
C ARG A 38 -3.03 7.58 7.01
N GLN A 39 -2.39 8.66 6.57
CA GLN A 39 -2.88 10.02 6.80
C GLN A 39 -4.23 10.29 6.13
N LEU A 40 -4.47 9.78 4.91
CA LEU A 40 -5.78 9.90 4.26
C LEU A 40 -6.89 9.20 5.06
N VAL A 41 -6.60 8.00 5.57
CA VAL A 41 -7.56 7.24 6.39
C VAL A 41 -7.86 7.97 7.71
N LEU A 42 -6.81 8.42 8.40
CA LEU A 42 -6.96 9.15 9.67
C LEU A 42 -7.69 10.48 9.48
N HIS A 43 -7.46 11.17 8.36
CA HIS A 43 -8.18 12.40 8.04
C HIS A 43 -9.69 12.13 7.85
N ALA A 44 -10.05 11.12 7.06
CA ALA A 44 -11.45 10.74 6.87
C ALA A 44 -12.12 10.34 8.21
N ALA A 45 -11.41 9.58 9.06
CA ALA A 45 -11.88 9.21 10.39
C ALA A 45 -12.09 10.43 11.29
N THR A 46 -11.13 11.37 11.30
CA THR A 46 -11.21 12.61 12.10
C THR A 46 -12.44 13.44 11.71
N LEU A 47 -12.73 13.57 10.42
CA LEU A 47 -13.94 14.27 9.95
C LEU A 47 -15.21 13.55 10.40
N LYS A 48 -15.22 12.21 10.32
CA LYS A 48 -16.35 11.39 10.74
C LYS A 48 -16.64 11.54 12.23
N ASP A 49 -15.61 11.49 13.08
CA ASP A 49 -15.71 11.65 14.53
C ASP A 49 -16.19 13.05 14.92
N ALA A 50 -15.80 14.07 14.14
CA ALA A 50 -16.28 15.44 14.30
C ALA A 50 -17.72 15.66 13.79
N GLY A 51 -18.39 14.63 13.25
CA GLY A 51 -19.74 14.73 12.69
C GLY A 51 -19.80 15.50 11.36
N LEU A 52 -18.66 15.71 10.70
CA LEU A 52 -18.56 16.42 9.43
C LEU A 52 -18.79 15.47 8.25
N ALA A 53 -19.24 16.04 7.12
CA ALA A 53 -19.34 15.29 5.88
C ALA A 53 -17.94 14.85 5.41
N CYS A 54 -17.77 13.56 5.14
CA CYS A 54 -16.48 12.95 4.84
C CYS A 54 -16.53 11.91 3.71
N LEU A 55 -17.60 11.91 2.89
CA LEU A 55 -17.81 10.89 1.85
C LEU A 55 -16.66 10.90 0.83
N LYS A 56 -16.29 12.09 0.35
CA LYS A 56 -15.19 12.28 -0.60
C LYS A 56 -13.86 11.81 -0.01
N GLU A 57 -13.55 12.21 1.22
CA GLU A 57 -12.30 11.88 1.92
C GLU A 57 -12.21 10.36 2.20
N ALA A 58 -13.32 9.73 2.61
CA ALA A 58 -13.38 8.29 2.81
C ALA A 58 -13.18 7.52 1.50
N SER A 59 -13.80 7.96 0.40
CA SER A 59 -13.60 7.34 -0.92
C SER A 59 -12.17 7.53 -1.44
N MET A 60 -11.57 8.71 -1.24
CA MET A 60 -10.15 8.95 -1.56
C MET A 60 -9.23 8.03 -0.75
N ALA A 61 -9.48 7.90 0.56
CA ALA A 61 -8.71 7.05 1.44
C ALA A 61 -8.80 5.57 1.02
N LYS A 62 -10.01 5.04 0.77
CA LYS A 62 -10.20 3.65 0.34
C LYS A 62 -9.51 3.38 -0.99
N LEU A 63 -9.69 4.25 -1.97
CA LEU A 63 -9.06 4.11 -3.28
C LEU A 63 -7.54 4.11 -3.16
N PHE A 64 -6.96 5.12 -2.50
CA PHE A 64 -5.52 5.27 -2.41
C PHE A 64 -4.89 4.15 -1.58
N ALA A 65 -5.41 3.87 -0.39
CA ALA A 65 -4.85 2.86 0.51
C ALA A 65 -4.86 1.47 -0.13
N SER A 66 -5.96 1.07 -0.80
CA SER A 66 -6.04 -0.26 -1.42
C SER A 66 -5.11 -0.42 -2.64
N THR A 67 -4.90 0.63 -3.43
CA THR A 67 -3.92 0.61 -4.54
C THR A 67 -2.48 0.58 -4.02
N ILE A 68 -2.17 1.40 -3.01
CA ILE A 68 -0.84 1.41 -2.40
C ILE A 68 -0.53 0.08 -1.71
N ALA A 69 -1.49 -0.53 -1.05
CA ALA A 69 -1.27 -1.80 -0.36
C ALA A 69 -0.90 -2.92 -1.35
N GLU A 70 -1.53 -3.02 -2.53
CA GLU A 70 -1.12 -3.95 -3.58
C GLU A 70 0.31 -3.64 -4.09
N ARG A 71 0.61 -2.37 -4.38
CA ARG A 71 1.93 -1.95 -4.86
C ARG A 71 3.04 -2.29 -3.87
N VAL A 72 2.85 -1.97 -2.59
CA VAL A 72 3.79 -2.28 -1.51
C VAL A 72 4.01 -3.78 -1.39
N CYS A 73 2.96 -4.60 -1.52
CA CYS A 73 3.11 -6.05 -1.48
C CYS A 73 3.88 -6.58 -2.69
N SER A 74 3.64 -6.03 -3.88
CA SER A 74 4.40 -6.35 -5.09
C SER A 74 5.89 -5.98 -4.95
N ASP A 75 6.18 -4.80 -4.41
CA ASP A 75 7.55 -4.34 -4.13
C ASP A 75 8.24 -5.22 -3.07
N ALA A 76 7.50 -5.69 -2.06
CA ALA A 76 7.99 -6.64 -1.08
C ALA A 76 8.38 -7.99 -1.71
N ILE A 77 7.57 -8.51 -2.64
CA ILE A 77 7.92 -9.72 -3.42
C ILE A 77 9.20 -9.48 -4.21
N GLN A 78 9.33 -8.32 -4.87
CA GLN A 78 10.51 -8.01 -5.67
C GLN A 78 11.80 -7.93 -4.83
N ILE A 79 11.73 -7.43 -3.59
CA ILE A 79 12.87 -7.41 -2.65
C ILE A 79 13.27 -8.84 -2.25
N HIS A 80 12.30 -9.75 -2.09
CA HIS A 80 12.57 -11.15 -1.82
C HIS A 80 13.10 -11.93 -3.05
N GLY A 81 12.92 -11.38 -4.26
CA GLY A 81 13.28 -12.05 -5.50
C GLY A 81 12.45 -13.32 -5.70
N GLY A 82 13.08 -14.40 -6.19
CA GLY A 82 12.38 -15.69 -6.39
C GLY A 82 11.76 -16.26 -5.11
N TYR A 83 12.35 -15.98 -3.94
CA TYR A 83 11.79 -16.40 -2.66
C TYR A 83 10.51 -15.66 -2.27
N GLY A 84 10.25 -14.50 -2.86
CA GLY A 84 8.98 -13.79 -2.67
C GLY A 84 7.80 -14.45 -3.39
N TYR A 85 8.06 -15.42 -4.27
CA TYR A 85 7.03 -16.10 -5.06
C TYR A 85 6.64 -17.48 -4.50
N VAL A 86 7.43 -18.00 -3.55
CA VAL A 86 7.18 -19.31 -2.93
C VAL A 86 6.53 -19.13 -1.56
N SER A 87 5.77 -20.13 -1.13
CA SER A 87 4.99 -20.10 0.10
C SER A 87 5.81 -20.17 1.40
N ASP A 88 7.12 -20.38 1.30
CA ASP A 88 8.04 -20.35 2.45
C ASP A 88 8.17 -18.94 3.05
N PHE A 89 7.85 -17.90 2.26
CA PHE A 89 7.88 -16.50 2.70
C PHE A 89 6.47 -15.90 2.70
N PRO A 90 6.13 -15.03 3.65
CA PRO A 90 4.76 -14.58 3.86
C PRO A 90 4.25 -13.63 2.77
N VAL A 91 5.13 -13.02 1.97
CA VAL A 91 4.80 -11.90 1.07
C VAL A 91 3.87 -12.29 -0.09
N GLU A 92 3.96 -13.53 -0.60
CA GLU A 92 3.06 -14.00 -1.67
C GLU A 92 1.60 -14.06 -1.18
N ARG A 93 1.40 -14.55 0.05
CA ARG A 93 0.07 -14.66 0.65
C ARG A 93 -0.51 -13.29 0.90
N ILE A 94 0.28 -12.38 1.47
CA ILE A 94 -0.15 -11.00 1.74
C ILE A 94 -0.55 -10.30 0.44
N TYR A 95 0.19 -10.50 -0.65
CA TYR A 95 -0.17 -9.96 -1.97
C TYR A 95 -1.52 -10.50 -2.48
N ARG A 96 -1.77 -11.81 -2.34
CA ARG A 96 -3.07 -12.39 -2.71
C ARG A 96 -4.20 -11.83 -1.85
N ASP A 97 -3.99 -11.71 -0.55
CA ASP A 97 -4.98 -11.23 0.41
C ASP A 97 -5.35 -9.77 0.13
N VAL A 98 -4.36 -8.91 -0.14
CA VAL A 98 -4.60 -7.48 -0.32
C VAL A 98 -5.34 -7.17 -1.62
N ARG A 99 -5.25 -8.05 -2.63
CA ARG A 99 -5.85 -7.83 -3.95
C ARG A 99 -7.35 -7.60 -3.90
N VAL A 100 -8.05 -8.25 -2.97
CA VAL A 100 -9.51 -8.10 -2.80
C VAL A 100 -9.89 -6.68 -2.38
N SER A 101 -8.95 -5.93 -1.78
CA SER A 101 -9.20 -4.59 -1.24
C SER A 101 -9.64 -3.57 -2.28
N GLN A 102 -9.29 -3.80 -3.54
CA GLN A 102 -9.70 -2.96 -4.66
C GLN A 102 -11.04 -3.38 -5.30
N ILE A 103 -11.64 -4.48 -4.85
CA ILE A 103 -12.84 -5.08 -5.43
C ILE A 103 -14.04 -4.89 -4.49
N TYR A 104 -13.92 -5.33 -3.24
CA TYR A 104 -15.01 -5.24 -2.27
C TYR A 104 -15.16 -3.83 -1.67
N GLU A 105 -16.26 -3.60 -0.95
CA GLU A 105 -16.63 -2.30 -0.35
C GLU A 105 -16.58 -1.14 -1.37
N GLY A 106 -17.09 -1.44 -2.57
CA GLY A 106 -17.05 -0.58 -3.75
C GLY A 106 -15.72 -0.67 -4.48
N ALA A 107 -15.74 -1.25 -5.67
CA ALA A 107 -14.55 -1.38 -6.53
C ALA A 107 -13.86 -0.02 -6.78
N SER A 108 -12.58 -0.04 -7.14
CA SER A 108 -11.79 1.19 -7.36
C SER A 108 -12.47 2.19 -8.31
N ASP A 109 -13.15 1.70 -9.35
CA ASP A 109 -13.88 2.57 -10.30
C ASP A 109 -15.13 3.20 -9.69
N ILE A 110 -15.80 2.49 -8.77
CA ILE A 110 -16.92 3.05 -7.99
C ILE A 110 -16.42 4.17 -7.09
N GLN A 111 -15.27 4.00 -6.43
CA GLN A 111 -14.68 5.07 -5.61
C GLN A 111 -14.34 6.29 -6.46
N ARG A 112 -13.78 6.10 -7.66
CA ARG A 112 -13.53 7.21 -8.60
C ARG A 112 -14.81 7.93 -9.00
N LEU A 113 -15.90 7.20 -9.26
CA LEU A 113 -17.20 7.79 -9.58
C LEU A 113 -17.75 8.65 -8.42
N VAL A 114 -17.64 8.16 -7.18
CA VAL A 114 -18.04 8.93 -5.98
C VAL A 114 -17.21 10.20 -5.85
N ILE A 115 -15.87 10.09 -5.93
CA ILE A 115 -14.96 11.23 -5.87
C ILE A 115 -15.28 12.25 -6.97
N ALA A 116 -15.47 11.78 -8.20
CA ALA A 116 -15.77 12.66 -9.34
C ALA A 116 -17.08 13.43 -9.14
N ARG A 117 -18.13 12.80 -8.60
CA ARG A 117 -19.39 13.48 -8.28
C ARG A 117 -19.19 14.56 -7.22
N GLU A 118 -18.51 14.24 -6.13
CA GLU A 118 -18.25 15.17 -5.02
C GLU A 118 -17.36 16.36 -5.41
N VAL A 119 -16.48 16.18 -6.41
CA VAL A 119 -15.61 17.26 -6.91
C VAL A 119 -16.32 18.12 -7.96
N CYS A 120 -17.08 17.52 -8.88
CA CYS A 120 -17.68 18.24 -10.01
C CYS A 120 -19.05 18.87 -9.71
N GLN A 121 -19.76 18.41 -8.68
CA GLN A 121 -21.11 18.90 -8.33
C GLN A 121 -21.11 19.90 -7.16
N ARG A 122 -19.95 20.48 -6.84
CA ARG A 122 -19.83 21.58 -5.88
C ARG A 122 -20.27 22.91 -6.46
#